data_AF-A0A9E2IEU3-F1
#
_entry.id   AF-A0A9E2IEU3-F1
#
_cell.length_a   1.000
_cell.length_b   1.000
_cell.length_c   1.000
_cell.angle_alpha   90.00
_cell.angle_beta   90.00
_cell.angle_gamma   90.00
#
_symmetry.space_group_name_H-M   'P 1'
#
loop_
_entity.id
_entity.type
_entity.pdbx_description
1 polymer ?
#
loop_
_entity_poly.entity_id
_entity_poly.type
_entity_poly.pdbx_seq_one_letter_code
_entity_poly.pdbx_strand_id
1 'polypeptide(L)'
;MFRWKHRVEFDPSIVGMMEFNKYSDEYFLEDYFYNEYTESSTIPQNYVSITSAQQNYFMEISANARFHKFETIVQRQPEIKFDVPEQQVGNWPLYFSSSYLMTMFDKQYSNKTSPCEIVNRFDAINKISIPINFILFKMTPYGSFQETIYSRTKKDYEMACRNTLAGGVNLSSRFFRIFDFSTNFLGLNINKIRHIVAPSITYSHTEQPNIYKSELYQMDEIDTLAKQNNVTLSLENKLQTKKLFGDNVGVVDLARLIISADYNYDLQKNKWIAVKDGPYRKHGRFSDVTFDLEVRPYDWLFVDSRMVVQRKNLAVKEGYLEGAMSPVDWFRM
;
A
#
# COMPACT_ATOMS: atom_id res chain seq x y z
N MET A 1 -29.24 -3.40 -17.64
CA MET A 1 -28.26 -2.85 -16.68
C MET A 1 -28.88 -1.65 -15.98
N PHE A 2 -28.72 -1.51 -14.66
CA PHE A 2 -28.90 -0.22 -13.99
C PHE A 2 -27.60 0.11 -13.26
N ARG A 3 -27.01 1.26 -13.58
CA ARG A 3 -25.80 1.77 -12.95
C ARG A 3 -26.04 3.20 -12.51
N TRP A 4 -25.75 3.49 -11.26
CA TRP A 4 -25.83 4.81 -10.69
C TRP A 4 -24.56 5.10 -9.90
N LYS A 5 -23.86 6.17 -10.27
CA LYS A 5 -22.73 6.71 -9.52
C LYS A 5 -23.09 8.10 -9.06
N HIS A 6 -22.79 8.41 -7.81
CA HIS A 6 -23.04 9.72 -7.24
C HIS A 6 -21.88 10.13 -6.34
N ARG A 7 -21.50 11.41 -6.44
CA ARG A 7 -20.49 12.04 -5.59
C ARG A 7 -21.09 13.34 -5.07
N VAL A 8 -21.03 13.54 -3.76
CA VAL A 8 -21.51 14.75 -3.07
C VAL A 8 -20.37 15.30 -2.26
N GLU A 9 -20.09 16.60 -2.41
CA GLU A 9 -19.18 17.33 -1.54
C GLU A 9 -20.03 18.07 -0.52
N PHE A 10 -20.06 17.59 0.73
CA PHE A 10 -20.81 18.24 1.81
C PHE A 10 -20.07 19.47 2.35
N ASP A 11 -18.74 19.40 2.32
CA ASP A 11 -17.76 20.39 2.73
C ASP A 11 -16.44 20.12 1.95
N PRO A 12 -15.49 21.06 1.79
CA PRO A 12 -14.21 20.77 1.15
C PRO A 12 -13.42 19.60 1.76
N SER A 13 -13.69 19.27 3.04
CA SER A 13 -13.06 18.16 3.75
C SER A 13 -13.93 16.89 3.83
N ILE A 14 -15.19 16.94 3.38
CA ILE A 14 -16.16 15.84 3.54
C ILE A 14 -16.80 15.47 2.20
N VAL A 15 -16.57 14.24 1.77
CA VAL A 15 -17.04 13.71 0.49
C VAL A 15 -17.87 12.45 0.71
N GLY A 16 -19.08 12.45 0.16
CA GLY A 16 -19.92 11.27 0.02
C GLY A 16 -19.76 10.65 -1.37
N MET A 17 -19.67 9.33 -1.44
CA MET A 17 -19.67 8.56 -2.68
C MET A 17 -20.69 7.44 -2.61
N MET A 18 -21.33 7.16 -3.73
CA MET A 18 -22.23 6.04 -3.90
C MET A 18 -22.02 5.44 -5.27
N GLU A 19 -21.91 4.12 -5.34
CA GLU A 19 -22.00 3.37 -6.57
C GLU A 19 -23.01 2.23 -6.39
N PHE A 20 -23.96 2.14 -7.30
CA PHE A 20 -24.95 1.07 -7.36
C PHE A 20 -24.97 0.49 -8.77
N ASN A 21 -24.82 -0.82 -8.86
CA ASN A 21 -24.78 -1.63 -10.05
C ASN A 21 -25.76 -2.80 -9.92
N LYS A 22 -26.64 -2.98 -10.91
CA LYS A 22 -27.54 -4.14 -11.03
C LYS A 22 -27.53 -4.71 -12.44
N TYR A 23 -27.29 -6.00 -12.53
CA TYR A 23 -27.15 -6.79 -13.76
C TYR A 23 -28.21 -7.89 -13.78
N SER A 24 -28.57 -8.37 -14.97
CA SER A 24 -29.54 -9.47 -15.14
C SER A 24 -28.96 -10.81 -14.72
N ASP A 25 -27.69 -11.06 -15.07
CA ASP A 25 -26.99 -12.33 -14.98
C ASP A 25 -25.47 -12.09 -14.91
N GLU A 26 -24.71 -13.18 -14.76
CA GLU A 26 -23.25 -13.15 -14.60
C GLU A 26 -22.48 -12.86 -15.90
N TYR A 27 -23.10 -13.12 -17.05
CA TYR A 27 -22.48 -12.95 -18.38
C TYR A 27 -22.80 -11.58 -18.99
N PHE A 28 -23.71 -10.82 -18.40
CA PHE A 28 -24.18 -9.54 -18.95
C PHE A 28 -23.04 -8.58 -19.35
N LEU A 29 -22.01 -8.45 -18.52
CA LEU A 29 -20.86 -7.59 -18.85
C LEU A 29 -20.00 -8.19 -19.95
N GLU A 30 -19.81 -9.51 -19.96
CA GLU A 30 -19.07 -10.20 -21.02
C GLU A 30 -19.78 -10.08 -22.37
N ASP A 31 -21.09 -10.30 -22.40
CA ASP A 31 -21.90 -10.33 -23.62
C ASP A 31 -22.11 -8.95 -24.25
N TYR A 32 -22.29 -7.91 -23.42
CA TYR A 32 -22.71 -6.58 -23.90
C TYR A 32 -21.68 -5.47 -23.66
N PHE A 33 -20.76 -5.64 -22.71
CA PHE A 33 -19.79 -4.62 -22.29
C PHE A 33 -18.39 -5.24 -22.18
N TYR A 34 -17.99 -6.02 -23.19
CA TYR A 34 -16.76 -6.82 -23.16
C TYR A 34 -15.52 -6.00 -22.78
N ASN A 35 -15.39 -4.77 -23.28
CA ASN A 35 -14.29 -3.88 -22.90
C ASN A 35 -14.29 -3.59 -21.39
N GLU A 36 -15.45 -3.23 -20.82
CA GLU A 36 -15.57 -3.02 -19.37
C GLU A 36 -15.29 -4.30 -18.59
N TYR A 37 -15.76 -5.45 -19.06
CA TYR A 37 -15.46 -6.75 -18.45
C TYR A 37 -13.95 -7.04 -18.41
N THR A 38 -13.24 -6.73 -19.51
CA THR A 38 -11.78 -6.92 -19.57
C THR A 38 -10.97 -5.89 -18.80
N GLU A 39 -11.48 -4.65 -18.67
CA GLU A 39 -10.81 -3.55 -17.96
C GLU A 39 -11.09 -3.56 -16.45
N SER A 40 -12.33 -3.83 -16.07
CA SER A 40 -12.75 -4.01 -14.68
C SER A 40 -12.61 -5.47 -14.29
N SER A 41 -11.37 -5.90 -14.05
CA SER A 41 -11.07 -7.24 -13.50
C SER A 41 -11.66 -7.48 -12.10
N THR A 42 -12.57 -6.62 -11.63
CA THR A 42 -13.24 -6.64 -10.35
C THR A 42 -14.76 -6.57 -10.56
N ILE A 43 -15.46 -7.46 -9.86
CA ILE A 43 -16.91 -7.41 -9.70
C ILE A 43 -17.33 -5.99 -9.29
N PRO A 44 -18.19 -5.31 -10.07
CA PRO A 44 -18.62 -3.95 -9.77
C PRO A 44 -19.30 -3.89 -8.40
N GLN A 45 -18.65 -3.20 -7.47
CA GLN A 45 -19.13 -3.15 -6.09
C GLN A 45 -20.34 -2.21 -5.99
N ASN A 46 -21.24 -2.55 -5.07
CA ASN A 46 -22.33 -1.69 -4.65
C ASN A 46 -21.99 -1.16 -3.26
N TYR A 47 -21.78 0.15 -3.14
CA TYR A 47 -21.37 0.74 -1.88
C TYR A 47 -21.88 2.17 -1.73
N VAL A 48 -21.89 2.60 -0.47
CA VAL A 48 -22.01 3.99 -0.07
C VAL A 48 -20.89 4.28 0.93
N SER A 49 -20.26 5.44 0.83
CA SER A 49 -19.27 5.90 1.78
C SER A 49 -19.37 7.39 2.04
N ILE A 50 -19.01 7.79 3.24
CA ILE A 50 -18.80 9.18 3.65
C ILE A 50 -17.41 9.26 4.26
N THR A 51 -16.59 10.13 3.70
CA THR A 51 -15.20 10.32 4.11
C THR A 51 -15.00 11.75 4.61
N SER A 52 -14.34 11.90 5.75
CA SER A 52 -13.84 13.17 6.28
C SER A 52 -12.31 13.09 6.37
N ALA A 53 -11.63 13.96 5.63
CA ALA A 53 -10.17 14.02 5.60
C ALA A 53 -9.69 15.38 6.12
N GLN A 54 -9.07 15.38 7.31
CA GLN A 54 -8.50 16.56 7.96
C GLN A 54 -6.99 16.42 8.10
N GLN A 55 -6.30 17.48 8.54
CA GLN A 55 -4.84 17.43 8.76
C GLN A 55 -4.45 16.48 9.90
N ASN A 56 -5.31 16.32 10.90
CA ASN A 56 -5.02 15.61 12.14
C ASN A 56 -5.81 14.31 12.32
N TYR A 57 -6.73 13.97 11.41
CA TYR A 57 -7.42 12.68 11.38
C TYR A 57 -8.01 12.39 10.00
N PHE A 58 -8.29 11.11 9.76
CA PHE A 58 -9.09 10.62 8.64
C PHE A 58 -10.20 9.74 9.21
N MET A 59 -11.43 9.91 8.71
CA MET A 59 -12.57 9.08 9.08
C MET A 59 -13.33 8.66 7.83
N GLU A 60 -13.72 7.39 7.77
CA GLU A 60 -14.59 6.86 6.74
C GLU A 60 -15.68 5.99 7.37
N ILE A 61 -16.92 6.23 6.97
CA ILE A 61 -18.05 5.35 7.25
C ILE A 61 -18.52 4.83 5.91
N SER A 62 -18.50 3.53 5.73
CA SER A 62 -18.90 2.90 4.47
C SER A 62 -19.77 1.67 4.71
N ALA A 63 -20.51 1.29 3.68
CA ALA A 63 -21.21 0.03 3.64
C ALA A 63 -21.23 -0.50 2.21
N ASN A 64 -20.99 -1.79 2.04
CA ASN A 64 -21.20 -2.47 0.76
C ASN A 64 -22.24 -3.58 0.88
N ALA A 65 -23.01 -3.78 -0.18
CA ALA A 65 -24.08 -4.76 -0.20
C ALA A 65 -24.03 -5.60 -1.47
N ARG A 66 -24.42 -6.87 -1.34
CA ARG A 66 -24.54 -7.79 -2.47
C ARG A 66 -25.95 -7.70 -3.03
N PHE A 67 -26.06 -7.39 -4.33
CA PHE A 67 -27.34 -7.38 -5.04
C PHE A 67 -27.49 -8.53 -6.05
N HIS A 68 -26.42 -9.29 -6.28
CA HIS A 68 -26.36 -10.37 -7.26
C HIS A 68 -26.08 -11.72 -6.59
N LYS A 69 -26.81 -12.77 -6.98
CA LYS A 69 -26.71 -14.09 -6.35
C LYS A 69 -25.58 -14.97 -6.90
N PHE A 70 -24.95 -14.59 -8.00
CA PHE A 70 -23.92 -15.38 -8.68
C PHE A 70 -22.50 -15.09 -8.18
N GLU A 71 -22.28 -14.05 -7.37
CA GLU A 71 -20.95 -13.66 -6.87
C GLU A 71 -20.76 -14.02 -5.41
N THR A 72 -19.54 -14.40 -5.01
CA THR A 72 -19.19 -14.49 -3.58
C THR A 72 -18.66 -13.13 -3.13
N ILE A 73 -19.32 -12.50 -2.17
CA ILE A 73 -18.97 -11.16 -1.68
C ILE A 73 -18.91 -11.17 -0.16
N VAL A 74 -17.87 -10.53 0.38
CA VAL A 74 -17.80 -10.13 1.79
C VAL A 74 -18.48 -8.76 1.90
N GLN A 75 -19.67 -8.73 2.47
CA GLN A 75 -20.39 -7.50 2.77
C GLN A 75 -19.91 -6.92 4.09
N ARG A 76 -19.90 -5.60 4.20
CA ARG A 76 -19.47 -4.79 5.32
C ARG A 76 -20.58 -3.78 5.62
N GLN A 77 -21.29 -3.96 6.73
CA GLN A 77 -22.54 -3.24 6.99
C GLN A 77 -22.73 -2.92 8.48
N PRO A 78 -22.16 -1.80 8.98
CA PRO A 78 -21.24 -0.88 8.31
C PRO A 78 -19.76 -1.28 8.51
N GLU A 79 -18.88 -0.54 7.84
CA GLU A 79 -17.46 -0.40 8.15
C GLU A 79 -17.17 1.03 8.58
N ILE A 80 -16.45 1.20 9.67
CA ILE A 80 -16.06 2.50 10.21
C ILE A 80 -14.55 2.47 10.41
N LYS A 81 -13.86 3.37 9.72
CA LYS A 81 -12.42 3.54 9.81
C LYS A 81 -12.09 4.90 10.41
N PHE A 82 -11.17 4.93 11.36
CA PHE A 82 -10.65 6.16 11.96
C PHE A 82 -9.14 6.07 12.09
N ASP A 83 -8.42 6.96 11.41
CA ASP A 83 -6.96 7.04 11.45
C ASP A 83 -6.53 8.38 12.06
N VAL A 84 -5.57 8.32 12.97
CA VAL A 84 -4.81 9.47 13.46
C VAL A 84 -3.41 9.37 12.82
N PRO A 85 -3.05 10.28 11.89
CA PRO A 85 -1.75 10.28 11.27
C PRO A 85 -0.65 10.50 12.32
N GLU A 86 0.60 10.19 11.95
CA GLU A 86 1.74 10.31 12.84
C GLU A 86 1.93 11.77 13.31
N GLN A 87 1.82 11.99 14.62
CA GLN A 87 1.92 13.29 15.27
C GLN A 87 2.96 13.27 16.38
N GLN A 88 3.66 14.38 16.57
CA GLN A 88 4.61 14.53 17.67
C GLN A 88 3.85 14.62 18.99
N VAL A 89 4.29 13.86 19.99
CA VAL A 89 3.68 13.83 21.32
C VAL A 89 4.29 14.93 22.19
N GLY A 90 3.57 16.05 22.30
CA GLY A 90 4.04 17.23 23.01
C GLY A 90 5.38 17.72 22.47
N ASN A 91 6.36 17.93 23.36
CA ASN A 91 7.71 18.37 22.98
C ASN A 91 8.74 17.22 22.93
N TRP A 92 8.30 15.96 23.09
CA TRP A 92 9.19 14.81 23.06
C TRP A 92 9.55 14.46 21.61
N PRO A 93 10.73 13.88 21.33
CA PRO A 93 11.08 13.36 20.00
C PRO A 93 10.38 12.01 19.73
N LEU A 94 9.13 11.89 20.17
CA LEU A 94 8.29 10.70 20.10
C LEU A 94 7.09 11.04 19.24
N TYR A 95 6.81 10.18 18.28
CA TYR A 95 5.67 10.32 17.38
C TYR A 95 4.71 9.17 17.60
N PHE A 96 3.42 9.46 17.53
CA PHE A 96 2.34 8.49 17.74
C PHE A 96 1.35 8.53 16.58
N SER A 97 0.88 7.36 16.17
CA SER A 97 -0.21 7.18 15.20
C SER A 97 -1.14 6.07 15.67
N SER A 98 -2.41 6.14 15.27
CA SER A 98 -3.38 5.10 15.57
C SER A 98 -4.34 4.86 14.41
N SER A 99 -4.82 3.63 14.25
CA SER A 99 -5.82 3.24 13.25
C SER A 99 -6.83 2.33 13.92
N TYR A 100 -8.11 2.62 13.72
CA TYR A 100 -9.23 1.85 14.25
C TYR A 100 -10.16 1.46 13.11
N LEU A 101 -10.54 0.19 13.06
CA LEU A 101 -11.43 -0.36 12.05
C LEU A 101 -12.50 -1.23 12.71
N MET A 102 -13.74 -0.77 12.66
CA MET A 102 -14.91 -1.56 13.08
C MET A 102 -15.66 -2.02 11.83
N THR A 103 -15.86 -3.33 11.69
CA THR A 103 -16.57 -3.89 10.53
C THR A 103 -17.55 -4.97 10.96
N MET A 104 -18.78 -4.89 10.47
CA MET A 104 -19.77 -5.95 10.57
C MET A 104 -19.80 -6.73 9.26
N PHE A 105 -19.20 -7.92 9.26
CA PHE A 105 -19.07 -8.75 8.08
C PHE A 105 -20.27 -9.69 7.90
N ASP A 106 -20.73 -9.80 6.65
CA ASP A 106 -21.58 -10.88 6.17
C ASP A 106 -21.01 -11.41 4.85
N LYS A 107 -20.36 -12.57 4.91
CA LYS A 107 -19.80 -13.23 3.73
C LYS A 107 -20.83 -14.17 3.13
N GLN A 108 -21.29 -13.81 1.94
CA GLN A 108 -22.30 -14.52 1.20
C GLN A 108 -21.67 -15.23 0.00
N TYR A 109 -21.87 -16.54 -0.08
CA TYR A 109 -21.34 -17.37 -1.16
C TYR A 109 -22.24 -17.35 -2.41
N SER A 110 -21.62 -17.47 -3.59
CA SER A 110 -22.31 -17.57 -4.87
C SER A 110 -23.30 -18.73 -4.84
N ASN A 111 -24.53 -18.47 -5.31
CA ASN A 111 -25.63 -19.44 -5.39
C ASN A 111 -25.87 -20.27 -4.12
N LYS A 112 -25.52 -19.73 -2.93
CA LYS A 112 -25.60 -20.42 -1.64
C LYS A 112 -24.83 -21.76 -1.62
N THR A 113 -23.71 -21.82 -2.33
CA THR A 113 -22.81 -22.99 -2.36
C THR A 113 -22.25 -23.37 -0.98
N SER A 114 -22.18 -22.40 -0.06
CA SER A 114 -21.82 -22.60 1.34
C SER A 114 -22.70 -21.73 2.26
N PRO A 115 -22.82 -22.09 3.56
CA PRO A 115 -23.46 -21.24 4.57
C PRO A 115 -22.77 -19.87 4.67
N CYS A 116 -23.53 -18.83 4.99
CA CYS A 116 -22.94 -17.50 5.21
C CYS A 116 -22.07 -17.46 6.47
N GLU A 117 -21.05 -16.61 6.44
CA GLU A 117 -20.15 -16.37 7.58
C GLU A 117 -20.32 -14.93 8.04
N ILE A 118 -20.88 -14.74 9.24
CA ILE A 118 -21.15 -13.40 9.79
C ILE A 118 -20.19 -13.15 10.95
N VAL A 119 -19.39 -12.09 10.92
CA VAL A 119 -18.42 -11.79 12.00
C VAL A 119 -18.37 -10.28 12.20
N ASN A 120 -18.51 -9.82 13.44
CA ASN A 120 -18.20 -8.43 13.77
C ASN A 120 -16.76 -8.37 14.26
N ARG A 121 -16.02 -7.36 13.81
CA ARG A 121 -14.62 -7.18 14.18
C ARG A 121 -14.37 -5.73 14.54
N PHE A 122 -13.56 -5.53 15.57
CA PHE A 122 -12.93 -4.25 15.90
C PHE A 122 -11.42 -4.46 15.91
N ASP A 123 -10.69 -3.73 15.08
CA ASP A 123 -9.24 -3.75 15.01
C ASP A 123 -8.69 -2.39 15.42
N ALA A 124 -7.69 -2.39 16.30
CA ALA A 124 -7.04 -1.18 16.80
C ALA A 124 -5.53 -1.35 16.73
N ILE A 125 -4.85 -0.48 15.98
CA ILE A 125 -3.40 -0.45 15.83
C ILE A 125 -2.90 0.87 16.42
N ASN A 126 -1.96 0.77 17.36
CA ASN A 126 -1.28 1.92 17.93
C ASN A 126 0.22 1.80 17.66
N LYS A 127 0.85 2.85 17.13
CA LYS A 127 2.27 2.84 16.76
C LYS A 127 2.99 4.06 17.33
N ILE A 128 4.19 3.81 17.86
CA ILE A 128 5.11 4.83 18.35
C ILE A 128 6.40 4.77 17.53
N SER A 129 6.99 5.92 17.19
CA SER A 129 8.29 6.03 16.52
C SER A 129 9.17 7.14 17.10
N ILE A 130 10.50 7.00 16.97
CA ILE A 130 11.47 7.97 17.49
C ILE A 130 12.51 8.27 16.39
N PRO A 131 12.42 9.40 15.67
CA PRO A 131 13.41 9.75 14.65
C PRO A 131 14.69 10.32 15.28
N ILE A 132 15.82 9.67 15.00
CA ILE A 132 17.15 10.05 15.46
C ILE A 132 18.01 10.40 14.23
N ASN A 133 18.46 11.64 14.14
CA ASN A 133 19.29 12.11 13.03
C ASN A 133 20.78 12.01 13.40
N PHE A 134 21.54 11.20 12.69
CA PHE A 134 23.00 11.18 12.73
C PHE A 134 23.56 11.97 11.54
N ILE A 135 24.88 12.22 11.56
CA ILE A 135 25.56 13.01 10.51
C ILE A 135 25.38 12.38 9.11
N LEU A 136 25.43 11.05 9.01
CA LEU A 136 25.41 10.34 7.73
C LEU A 136 24.10 9.61 7.43
N PHE A 137 23.25 9.39 8.43
CA PHE A 137 22.03 8.61 8.30
C PHE A 137 20.98 9.03 9.33
N LYS A 138 19.71 8.78 9.02
CA LYS A 138 18.60 8.87 9.96
C LYS A 138 18.21 7.45 10.39
N MET A 139 18.03 7.26 11.69
CA MET A 139 17.50 6.03 12.26
C MET A 139 16.12 6.32 12.86
N THR A 140 15.16 5.43 12.65
CA THR A 140 13.81 5.57 13.21
C THR A 140 13.35 4.21 13.73
N PRO A 141 13.69 3.85 14.98
CA PRO A 141 13.02 2.76 15.67
C PRO A 141 11.53 3.05 15.80
N TYR A 142 10.73 2.00 15.74
CA TYR A 142 9.30 2.04 15.99
C TYR A 142 8.81 0.75 16.64
N GLY A 143 7.68 0.86 17.34
CA GLY A 143 6.94 -0.26 17.91
C GLY A 143 5.45 -0.05 17.72
N SER A 144 4.70 -1.13 17.56
CA SER A 144 3.25 -1.10 17.44
C SER A 144 2.59 -2.24 18.20
N PHE A 145 1.41 -1.95 18.72
CA PHE A 145 0.52 -2.91 19.35
C PHE A 145 -0.80 -2.92 18.59
N GLN A 146 -1.22 -4.11 18.16
CA GLN A 146 -2.48 -4.34 17.47
C GLN A 146 -3.36 -5.27 18.31
N GLU A 147 -4.57 -4.82 18.59
CA GLU A 147 -5.62 -5.58 19.25
C GLU A 147 -6.79 -5.76 18.27
N THR A 148 -7.15 -7.00 17.98
CA THR A 148 -8.29 -7.34 17.12
C THR A 148 -9.32 -8.15 17.92
N ILE A 149 -10.51 -7.59 18.13
CA ILE A 149 -11.63 -8.23 18.81
C ILE A 149 -12.59 -8.79 17.75
N TYR A 150 -12.85 -10.08 17.81
CA TYR A 150 -13.79 -10.80 16.96
C TYR A 150 -15.02 -11.19 17.76
N SER A 151 -16.21 -11.08 17.18
CA SER A 151 -17.44 -11.57 17.82
C SER A 151 -17.49 -13.10 17.93
N ARG A 152 -16.77 -13.81 17.06
CA ARG A 152 -16.63 -15.27 17.06
C ARG A 152 -15.45 -15.75 16.24
N THR A 153 -15.05 -17.00 16.46
CA THR A 153 -14.02 -17.72 15.70
C THR A 153 -14.63 -18.95 15.02
N LYS A 154 -13.81 -19.72 14.27
CA LYS A 154 -14.22 -21.01 13.70
C LYS A 154 -14.35 -22.12 14.73
N LYS A 155 -13.64 -22.02 15.86
CA LYS A 155 -13.66 -23.03 16.92
C LYS A 155 -14.79 -22.77 17.90
N ASP A 156 -14.92 -21.52 18.35
CA ASP A 156 -15.85 -21.10 19.39
C ASP A 156 -16.73 -19.94 18.90
N TYR A 157 -18.02 -19.99 19.24
CA TYR A 157 -19.00 -18.93 18.94
C TYR A 157 -18.95 -17.75 19.94
N GLU A 158 -17.85 -17.64 20.68
CA GLU A 158 -17.63 -16.60 21.69
C GLU A 158 -16.67 -15.50 21.20
N MET A 159 -16.72 -14.35 21.87
CA MET A 159 -15.84 -13.24 21.58
C MET A 159 -14.36 -13.63 21.78
N ALA A 160 -13.51 -13.30 20.82
CA ALA A 160 -12.08 -13.62 20.87
C ALA A 160 -11.24 -12.36 20.66
N CYS A 161 -10.19 -12.21 21.47
CA CYS A 161 -9.26 -11.10 21.38
C CYS A 161 -7.89 -11.58 20.89
N ARG A 162 -7.45 -11.05 19.75
CA ARG A 162 -6.16 -11.34 19.15
C ARG A 162 -5.21 -10.16 19.32
N ASN A 163 -4.07 -10.41 19.96
CA ASN A 163 -3.04 -9.42 20.22
C ASN A 163 -1.79 -9.70 19.40
N THR A 164 -1.25 -8.66 18.77
CA THR A 164 -0.03 -8.71 17.97
C THR A 164 0.89 -7.56 18.37
N LEU A 165 2.14 -7.88 18.66
CA LEU A 165 3.20 -6.89 18.85
C LEU A 165 4.07 -6.87 17.60
N ALA A 166 4.42 -5.68 17.13
CA ALA A 166 5.37 -5.53 16.05
C ALA A 166 6.32 -4.37 16.35
N GLY A 167 7.46 -4.35 15.66
CA GLY A 167 8.46 -3.32 15.82
C GLY A 167 9.55 -3.44 14.78
N GLY A 168 10.39 -2.43 14.72
CA GLY A 168 11.43 -2.36 13.70
C GLY A 168 12.28 -1.13 13.78
N VAL A 169 13.22 -1.02 12.84
CA VAL A 169 14.10 0.14 12.69
C VAL A 169 14.24 0.44 11.21
N ASN A 170 13.99 1.70 10.85
CA ASN A 170 14.29 2.24 9.51
C ASN A 170 15.61 3.01 9.57
N LEU A 171 16.56 2.67 8.70
CA LEU A 171 17.82 3.36 8.48
C LEU A 171 17.81 3.95 7.07
N SER A 172 18.04 5.25 6.94
CA SER A 172 18.07 5.93 5.63
C SER A 172 19.19 6.95 5.55
N SER A 173 19.80 7.07 4.38
CA SER A 173 20.77 8.12 4.06
C SER A 173 20.40 8.79 2.74
N ARG A 174 20.89 10.00 2.52
CA ARG A 174 20.73 10.70 1.25
C ARG A 174 22.02 11.41 0.89
N PHE A 175 22.68 10.91 -0.15
CA PHE A 175 23.89 11.51 -0.70
C PHE A 175 23.55 12.20 -2.01
N PHE A 176 24.26 13.25 -2.35
CA PHE A 176 24.13 13.86 -3.67
C PHE A 176 25.48 14.33 -4.18
N ARG A 177 25.61 14.35 -5.51
CA ARG A 177 26.72 14.98 -6.22
C ARG A 177 26.16 15.80 -7.37
N ILE A 178 26.75 16.97 -7.59
CA ILE A 178 26.44 17.82 -8.74
C ILE A 178 27.56 17.64 -9.75
N PHE A 179 27.19 17.34 -10.98
CA PHE A 179 28.06 17.26 -12.13
C PHE A 179 27.85 18.51 -12.99
N ASP A 180 28.93 19.22 -13.28
CA ASP A 180 28.93 20.37 -14.18
C ASP A 180 28.87 19.89 -15.63
N PHE A 181 27.72 19.36 -16.01
CA PHE A 181 27.39 18.92 -17.37
C PHE A 181 26.20 19.72 -17.88
N SER A 182 26.36 20.34 -19.03
CA SER A 182 25.29 21.11 -19.68
C SER A 182 25.18 20.71 -21.14
N THR A 183 23.97 20.42 -21.59
CA THR A 183 23.69 20.08 -22.98
C THR A 183 22.30 20.53 -23.37
N ASN A 184 22.15 20.98 -24.60
CA ASN A 184 20.85 21.17 -25.24
C ASN A 184 20.64 20.20 -26.41
N PHE A 185 21.32 19.05 -26.37
CA PHE A 185 21.11 18.00 -27.36
C PHE A 185 19.64 17.55 -27.32
N LEU A 186 19.01 17.49 -28.49
CA LEU A 186 17.58 17.15 -28.68
C LEU A 186 16.60 18.01 -27.88
N GLY A 187 16.97 19.23 -27.47
CA GLY A 187 16.06 20.12 -26.72
C GLY A 187 15.92 19.77 -25.23
N LEU A 188 16.79 18.92 -24.69
CA LEU A 188 16.72 18.47 -23.28
C LEU A 188 17.00 19.60 -22.27
N ASN A 189 17.67 20.68 -22.71
CA ASN A 189 18.00 21.85 -21.87
C ASN A 189 18.55 21.48 -20.48
N ILE A 190 19.52 20.57 -20.44
CA ILE A 190 20.16 20.12 -19.20
C ILE A 190 21.19 21.18 -18.79
N ASN A 191 21.05 21.71 -17.58
CA ASN A 191 22.01 22.62 -16.96
C ASN A 191 22.40 22.08 -15.58
N LYS A 192 23.59 21.47 -15.53
CA LYS A 192 24.09 20.65 -14.42
C LYS A 192 23.20 19.43 -14.15
N ILE A 193 23.81 18.37 -13.66
CA ILE A 193 23.08 17.18 -13.21
C ILE A 193 23.35 16.99 -11.74
N ARG A 194 22.31 17.02 -10.92
CA ARG A 194 22.37 16.56 -9.53
C ARG A 194 21.92 15.11 -9.49
N HIS A 195 22.85 14.22 -9.18
CA HIS A 195 22.54 12.82 -8.88
C HIS A 195 22.39 12.65 -7.38
N ILE A 196 21.26 12.11 -6.96
CA ILE A 196 20.95 11.77 -5.59
C ILE A 196 20.91 10.25 -5.48
N VAL A 197 21.60 9.73 -4.46
CA VAL A 197 21.58 8.32 -4.08
C VAL A 197 21.06 8.23 -2.66
N ALA A 198 19.91 7.57 -2.48
CA ALA A 198 19.24 7.44 -1.20
C ALA A 198 19.02 5.95 -0.86
N PRO A 199 19.99 5.31 -0.18
CA PRO A 199 19.80 3.96 0.34
C PRO A 199 18.87 3.98 1.56
N SER A 200 18.08 2.91 1.71
CA SER A 200 17.18 2.67 2.82
C SER A 200 17.18 1.19 3.20
N ILE A 201 17.25 0.92 4.51
CA ILE A 201 17.20 -0.42 5.09
C ILE A 201 16.14 -0.39 6.19
N THR A 202 15.12 -1.24 6.07
CA THR A 202 14.10 -1.40 7.12
C THR A 202 14.14 -2.81 7.66
N TYR A 203 14.42 -2.96 8.96
CA TYR A 203 14.15 -4.20 9.67
C TYR A 203 12.76 -4.13 10.32
N SER A 204 11.93 -5.14 10.08
CA SER A 204 10.62 -5.26 10.72
C SER A 204 10.42 -6.67 11.29
N HIS A 205 9.78 -6.71 12.45
CA HIS A 205 9.42 -7.91 13.18
C HIS A 205 7.98 -7.82 13.65
N THR A 206 7.20 -8.85 13.34
CA THR A 206 5.84 -9.05 13.86
C THR A 206 5.86 -10.34 14.66
N GLU A 207 5.51 -10.26 15.94
CA GLU A 207 5.40 -11.43 16.80
C GLU A 207 4.25 -12.32 16.37
N GLN A 208 4.31 -13.60 16.74
CA GLN A 208 3.23 -14.54 16.47
C GLN A 208 1.97 -14.11 17.23
N PRO A 209 0.82 -13.87 16.55
CA PRO A 209 -0.42 -13.58 17.24
C PRO A 209 -0.84 -14.75 18.15
N ASN A 210 -1.49 -14.43 19.27
CA ASN A 210 -2.01 -15.42 20.22
C ASN A 210 -3.12 -16.33 19.63
N ILE A 211 -3.81 -15.87 18.58
CA ILE A 211 -4.79 -16.66 17.82
C ILE A 211 -4.28 -16.89 16.39
N TYR A 212 -4.20 -18.15 15.96
CA TYR A 212 -3.74 -18.50 14.62
C TYR A 212 -4.81 -18.22 13.56
N LYS A 213 -4.37 -17.80 12.36
CA LYS A 213 -5.24 -17.55 11.19
C LYS A 213 -6.15 -18.72 10.81
N SER A 214 -5.76 -19.96 11.11
CA SER A 214 -6.58 -21.16 10.87
C SER A 214 -7.86 -21.20 11.70
N GLU A 215 -7.88 -20.48 12.81
CA GLU A 215 -9.00 -20.40 13.76
C GLU A 215 -9.97 -19.27 13.42
N LEU A 216 -9.59 -18.39 12.48
CA LEU A 216 -10.37 -17.22 12.11
C LEU A 216 -11.10 -17.46 10.78
N TYR A 217 -12.24 -16.80 10.62
CA TYR A 217 -12.86 -16.63 9.31
C TYR A 217 -12.00 -15.70 8.47
N GLN A 218 -11.88 -16.01 7.17
CA GLN A 218 -11.09 -15.21 6.23
C GLN A 218 -12.02 -14.20 5.56
N MET A 219 -12.07 -12.99 6.13
CA MET A 219 -12.81 -11.83 5.61
C MET A 219 -11.88 -10.92 4.80
N ASP A 220 -10.69 -10.63 5.33
CA ASP A 220 -9.67 -9.81 4.67
C ASP A 220 -8.23 -10.09 5.18
N GLU A 221 -7.29 -9.21 4.84
CA GLU A 221 -5.87 -9.38 5.15
C GLU A 221 -5.57 -9.42 6.66
N ILE A 222 -6.36 -8.73 7.48
CA ILE A 222 -6.18 -8.69 8.94
C ILE A 222 -6.30 -10.10 9.53
N ASP A 223 -7.16 -10.96 8.97
CA ASP A 223 -7.35 -12.33 9.47
C ASP A 223 -6.15 -13.24 9.17
N THR A 224 -5.29 -12.85 8.23
CA THR A 224 -4.13 -13.65 7.79
C THR A 224 -2.82 -13.34 8.51
N LEU A 225 -2.83 -12.32 9.38
CA LEU A 225 -1.64 -11.88 10.12
C LEU A 225 -0.95 -13.06 10.81
N ALA A 226 0.36 -13.09 10.68
CA ALA A 226 1.23 -14.14 11.18
C ALA A 226 2.58 -13.56 11.59
N LYS A 227 3.39 -14.37 12.27
CA LYS A 227 4.78 -13.99 12.57
C LYS A 227 5.53 -13.64 11.29
N GLN A 228 6.25 -12.53 11.30
CA GLN A 228 7.07 -12.09 10.18
C GLN A 228 8.40 -11.51 10.67
N ASN A 229 9.48 -11.80 9.94
CA ASN A 229 10.74 -11.06 10.05
C ASN A 229 11.16 -10.70 8.64
N ASN A 230 11.31 -9.41 8.38
CA ASN A 230 11.70 -8.92 7.08
C ASN A 230 12.80 -7.87 7.20
N VAL A 231 13.73 -7.90 6.25
CA VAL A 231 14.65 -6.81 5.98
C VAL A 231 14.38 -6.31 4.57
N THR A 232 13.81 -5.12 4.45
CA THR A 232 13.61 -4.45 3.17
C THR A 232 14.85 -3.62 2.84
N LEU A 233 15.43 -3.87 1.68
CA LEU A 233 16.52 -3.07 1.11
C LEU A 233 15.96 -2.26 -0.05
N SER A 234 16.24 -0.96 -0.07
CA SER A 234 15.85 -0.07 -1.15
C SER A 234 16.97 0.91 -1.50
N LEU A 235 17.16 1.17 -2.78
CA LEU A 235 18.12 2.15 -3.29
C LEU A 235 17.42 3.04 -4.32
N GLU A 236 17.20 4.30 -3.95
CA GLU A 236 16.70 5.32 -4.88
C GLU A 236 17.87 6.05 -5.55
N ASN A 237 17.84 6.11 -6.87
CA ASN A 237 18.70 6.92 -7.71
C ASN A 237 17.84 7.98 -8.40
N LYS A 238 18.13 9.25 -8.17
CA LYS A 238 17.35 10.35 -8.73
C LYS A 238 18.27 11.34 -9.44
N LEU A 239 17.95 11.65 -10.69
CA LEU A 239 18.65 12.63 -11.51
C LEU A 239 17.79 13.87 -11.63
N GLN A 240 18.35 15.02 -11.27
CA GLN A 240 17.70 16.32 -11.40
C GLN A 240 18.57 17.26 -12.22
N THR A 241 17.95 18.18 -12.95
CA THR A 241 18.64 19.28 -13.63
C THR A 241 17.97 20.61 -13.32
N LYS A 242 18.66 21.71 -13.65
CA LYS A 242 18.05 23.04 -13.62
C LYS A 242 17.48 23.37 -15.00
N LYS A 243 16.23 23.83 -15.04
CA LYS A 243 15.60 24.37 -16.24
C LYS A 243 15.18 25.82 -15.99
N LEU A 244 15.17 26.61 -17.06
CA LEU A 244 14.64 27.97 -17.07
C LEU A 244 13.15 27.91 -17.41
N PHE A 245 12.34 28.58 -16.58
CA PHE A 245 10.91 28.78 -16.77
C PHE A 245 10.66 30.30 -16.83
N GLY A 246 10.78 30.87 -18.03
CA GLY A 246 10.88 32.32 -18.20
C GLY A 246 12.12 32.86 -17.49
N ASP A 247 11.91 33.80 -16.56
CA ASP A 247 13.00 34.40 -15.76
C ASP A 247 13.41 33.57 -14.53
N ASN A 248 12.65 32.51 -14.18
CA ASN A 248 12.88 31.70 -12.99
C ASN A 248 13.66 30.41 -13.30
N VAL A 249 14.59 30.03 -12.43
CA VAL A 249 15.30 28.75 -12.52
C VAL A 249 14.62 27.73 -11.59
N GLY A 250 14.05 26.68 -12.18
CA GLY A 250 13.45 25.55 -11.46
C GLY A 250 14.36 24.31 -11.47
N VAL A 251 14.22 23.46 -10.44
CA VAL A 251 14.83 22.12 -10.43
C VAL A 251 13.79 21.13 -10.92
N VAL A 252 14.15 20.33 -11.93
CA VAL A 252 13.26 19.34 -12.54
C VAL A 252 13.88 17.96 -12.41
N ASP A 253 13.05 16.98 -12.09
CA ASP A 253 13.43 15.57 -12.04
C ASP A 253 13.45 15.01 -13.46
N LEU A 254 14.60 14.51 -13.90
CA LEU A 254 14.76 13.88 -15.21
C LEU A 254 14.47 12.39 -15.16
N ALA A 255 14.94 11.72 -14.11
CA ALA A 255 14.75 10.29 -13.92
C ALA A 255 14.80 9.93 -12.44
N ARG A 256 14.03 8.93 -12.06
CA ARG A 256 14.05 8.31 -10.73
C ARG A 256 13.97 6.80 -10.90
N LEU A 257 14.95 6.10 -10.37
CA LEU A 257 15.00 4.64 -10.35
C LEU A 257 15.04 4.17 -8.90
N ILE A 258 14.08 3.35 -8.50
CA ILE A 258 14.06 2.68 -7.20
C ILE A 258 14.30 1.20 -7.45
N ILE A 259 15.29 0.65 -6.76
CA ILE A 259 15.56 -0.79 -6.76
C ILE A 259 15.27 -1.29 -5.36
N SER A 260 14.40 -2.29 -5.22
CA SER A 260 14.05 -2.83 -3.90
C SER A 260 13.95 -4.35 -3.87
N ALA A 261 14.25 -4.94 -2.71
CA ALA A 261 14.10 -6.35 -2.44
C ALA A 261 13.90 -6.59 -0.93
N ASP A 262 13.10 -7.60 -0.61
CA ASP A 262 12.83 -8.02 0.76
C ASP A 262 13.61 -9.30 1.09
N TYR A 263 14.23 -9.35 2.26
CA TYR A 263 14.80 -10.58 2.80
C TYR A 263 13.94 -11.08 3.96
N ASN A 264 13.13 -12.09 3.66
CA ASN A 264 12.22 -12.69 4.63
C ASN A 264 12.88 -13.91 5.28
N TYR A 265 12.78 -14.03 6.60
CA TYR A 265 13.32 -15.16 7.35
C TYR A 265 12.51 -15.49 8.60
N ASP A 266 12.69 -16.71 9.10
CA ASP A 266 12.04 -17.17 10.32
C ASP A 266 13.03 -17.15 11.49
N LEU A 267 12.75 -16.33 12.52
CA LEU A 267 13.43 -16.42 13.81
C LEU A 267 12.78 -17.51 14.68
N GLN A 268 13.60 -18.42 15.25
CA GLN A 268 13.11 -19.39 16.23
C GLN A 268 12.72 -18.69 17.55
N LYS A 269 11.69 -19.20 18.23
CA LYS A 269 11.30 -18.76 19.58
C LYS A 269 12.44 -19.11 20.55
N ASN A 270 12.89 -18.15 21.37
CA ASN A 270 13.90 -18.30 22.44
C ASN A 270 15.39 -18.48 22.07
N LYS A 271 15.85 -18.11 20.86
CA LYS A 271 17.30 -18.03 20.58
C LYS A 271 17.66 -16.83 19.70
N TRP A 272 18.47 -15.91 20.24
CA TRP A 272 19.18 -14.87 19.47
C TRP A 272 20.37 -15.45 18.65
N ILE A 273 20.30 -16.73 18.27
CA ILE A 273 21.38 -17.45 17.59
C ILE A 273 20.78 -18.20 16.40
N ALA A 274 21.32 -17.96 15.20
CA ALA A 274 21.01 -18.74 14.01
C ALA A 274 21.53 -20.17 14.18
N VAL A 275 20.64 -21.11 14.50
CA VAL A 275 21.01 -22.53 14.67
C VAL A 275 21.24 -23.17 13.30
N LYS A 276 22.39 -23.83 13.14
CA LYS A 276 22.80 -24.44 11.87
C LYS A 276 22.01 -25.72 11.54
N ASP A 277 21.44 -26.45 12.51
CA ASP A 277 20.78 -27.74 12.26
C ASP A 277 19.55 -27.99 13.17
N GLY A 278 18.42 -28.32 12.54
CA GLY A 278 17.14 -28.69 13.15
C GLY A 278 16.07 -28.93 12.07
N PRO A 279 15.03 -29.77 12.30
CA PRO A 279 14.12 -30.26 11.24
C PRO A 279 13.11 -29.22 10.72
N TYR A 280 13.26 -27.94 11.06
CA TYR A 280 12.40 -26.86 10.61
C TYR A 280 13.20 -25.82 9.81
N ARG A 281 12.89 -25.80 8.51
CA ARG A 281 13.33 -24.96 7.37
C ARG A 281 14.20 -23.74 7.69
N LYS A 282 15.48 -23.90 7.37
CA LYS A 282 16.56 -22.91 7.34
C LYS A 282 16.51 -21.97 6.11
N HIS A 283 15.35 -21.41 5.74
CA HIS A 283 15.23 -20.76 4.44
C HIS A 283 14.84 -19.29 4.55
N GLY A 284 15.74 -18.47 5.11
CA GLY A 284 15.77 -17.06 4.76
C GLY A 284 15.90 -16.92 3.25
N ARG A 285 15.03 -16.12 2.62
CA ARG A 285 15.01 -15.96 1.17
C ARG A 285 14.77 -14.50 0.81
N PHE A 286 15.56 -14.03 -0.15
CA PHE A 286 15.24 -12.82 -0.87
C PHE A 286 13.97 -13.02 -1.70
N SER A 287 13.12 -12.01 -1.73
CA SER A 287 12.05 -11.83 -2.68
C SER A 287 12.61 -11.64 -4.09
N ASP A 288 11.71 -11.52 -5.03
CA ASP A 288 12.02 -10.98 -6.35
C ASP A 288 12.44 -9.51 -6.22
N VAL A 289 13.22 -9.03 -7.18
CA VAL A 289 13.75 -7.66 -7.18
C VAL A 289 12.80 -6.78 -7.98
N THR A 290 12.37 -5.67 -7.38
CA THR A 290 11.51 -4.68 -8.04
C THR A 290 12.35 -3.52 -8.52
N PHE A 291 12.12 -3.10 -9.77
CA PHE A 291 12.65 -1.89 -10.38
C PHE A 291 11.48 -0.98 -10.73
N ASP A 292 11.42 0.19 -10.11
CA ASP A 292 10.47 1.25 -10.45
C ASP A 292 11.23 2.41 -11.09
N LEU A 293 10.91 2.73 -12.34
CA LEU A 293 11.58 3.74 -13.15
C LEU A 293 10.57 4.80 -13.62
N GLU A 294 10.77 6.02 -13.17
CA GLU A 294 10.09 7.21 -13.70
C GLU A 294 11.08 8.04 -14.51
N VAL A 295 10.70 8.48 -15.72
CA VAL A 295 11.52 9.34 -16.57
C VAL A 295 10.69 10.50 -17.12
N ARG A 296 11.23 11.71 -17.00
CA ARG A 296 10.66 12.96 -17.53
C ARG A 296 11.76 13.74 -18.26
N PRO A 297 12.21 13.28 -19.44
CA PRO A 297 13.30 13.95 -20.15
C PRO A 297 12.83 15.31 -20.70
N TYR A 298 11.54 15.42 -21.05
CA TYR A 298 10.89 16.63 -21.54
C TYR A 298 9.63 16.92 -20.72
N ASP A 299 9.17 18.16 -20.76
CA ASP A 299 7.98 18.58 -19.99
C ASP A 299 6.69 17.96 -20.56
N TRP A 300 6.73 17.54 -21.83
CA TRP A 300 5.64 16.86 -22.52
C TRP A 300 5.72 15.34 -22.45
N LEU A 301 6.82 14.74 -22.00
CA LEU A 301 7.02 13.29 -21.98
C LEU A 301 7.17 12.77 -20.56
N PHE A 302 6.31 11.85 -20.18
CA PHE A 302 6.45 11.06 -18.97
C PHE A 302 6.42 9.57 -19.30
N VAL A 303 7.36 8.83 -18.74
CA VAL A 303 7.38 7.37 -18.79
C VAL A 303 7.46 6.85 -17.38
N ASP A 304 6.55 5.96 -17.01
CA ASP A 304 6.59 5.18 -15.78
C ASP A 304 6.74 3.71 -16.14
N SER A 305 7.57 2.99 -15.42
CA SER A 305 7.74 1.56 -15.63
C SER A 305 8.04 0.85 -14.33
N ARG A 306 7.40 -0.31 -14.16
CA ARG A 306 7.65 -1.22 -13.04
C ARG A 306 8.00 -2.59 -13.58
N MET A 307 9.08 -3.17 -13.07
CA MET A 307 9.52 -4.51 -13.44
C MET A 307 9.86 -5.32 -12.19
N VAL A 308 9.32 -6.54 -12.11
CA VAL A 308 9.63 -7.50 -11.05
C VAL A 308 10.41 -8.65 -11.65
N VAL A 309 11.66 -8.81 -11.21
CA VAL A 309 12.59 -9.84 -11.73
C VAL A 309 12.73 -10.97 -10.71
N GLN A 310 12.44 -12.19 -11.16
CA GLN A 310 12.57 -13.40 -10.38
C GLN A 310 14.02 -13.63 -9.99
N ARG A 311 14.30 -13.74 -8.70
CA ARG A 311 15.69 -13.95 -8.23
C ARG A 311 16.30 -15.26 -8.73
N LYS A 312 15.49 -16.31 -8.88
CA LYS A 312 15.98 -17.69 -9.12
C LYS A 312 16.57 -17.89 -10.52
N ASN A 313 15.97 -17.29 -11.53
CA ASN A 313 16.27 -17.49 -12.95
C ASN A 313 16.42 -16.17 -13.72
N LEU A 314 16.29 -15.03 -13.04
CA LEU A 314 16.34 -13.69 -13.62
C LEU A 314 15.25 -13.43 -14.68
N ALA A 315 14.19 -14.24 -14.69
CA ALA A 315 13.06 -14.03 -15.57
C ALA A 315 12.23 -12.84 -15.08
N VAL A 316 11.70 -12.04 -16.00
CA VAL A 316 10.71 -11.02 -15.67
C VAL A 316 9.41 -11.72 -15.27
N LYS A 317 8.98 -11.52 -14.03
CA LYS A 317 7.71 -12.04 -13.50
C LYS A 317 6.55 -11.18 -13.96
N GLU A 318 6.70 -9.87 -13.77
CA GLU A 318 5.71 -8.85 -14.06
C GLU A 318 6.43 -7.62 -14.62
N GLY A 319 5.83 -6.98 -15.61
CA GLY A 319 6.38 -5.79 -16.27
C GLY A 319 5.23 -4.88 -16.71
N TYR A 320 5.34 -3.61 -16.34
CA TYR A 320 4.41 -2.55 -16.70
C TYR A 320 5.20 -1.37 -17.26
N LEU A 321 4.65 -0.73 -18.29
CA LEU A 321 5.18 0.50 -18.85
C LEU A 321 4.02 1.37 -19.30
N GLU A 322 3.98 2.60 -18.78
CA GLU A 322 3.03 3.64 -19.15
C GLU A 322 3.79 4.83 -19.71
N GLY A 323 3.28 5.39 -20.80
CA GLY A 323 3.80 6.60 -21.40
C GLY A 323 2.68 7.61 -21.53
N ALA A 324 2.88 8.80 -20.97
CA ALA A 324 2.00 9.93 -21.19
C ALA A 324 2.73 10.99 -22.02
N MET A 325 2.04 11.50 -23.02
CA MET A 325 2.49 12.61 -23.85
C MET A 325 1.45 13.74 -23.79
N SER A 326 1.86 14.89 -23.29
CA SER A 326 1.02 16.09 -23.34
C SER A 326 1.21 16.78 -24.69
N PRO A 327 0.15 17.29 -25.35
CA PRO A 327 0.31 18.13 -26.53
C PRO A 327 1.18 19.33 -26.17
N VAL A 328 2.23 19.59 -26.95
CA VAL A 328 2.90 20.88 -26.92
C VAL A 328 1.98 21.84 -27.67
N ASP A 329 1.61 22.97 -27.08
CA ASP A 329 0.76 23.97 -27.73
C ASP A 329 1.52 24.61 -28.91
N TRP A 330 1.58 23.94 -30.07
CA TRP A 330 2.09 24.52 -31.32
C TRP A 330 1.11 25.53 -31.95
N PHE A 331 -0.12 25.65 -31.44
CA PHE A 331 -1.19 26.47 -32.02
C PHE A 331 -1.47 27.81 -31.31
N ARG A 332 -0.55 28.28 -30.46
CA ARG A 332 -0.55 29.66 -29.96
C ARG A 332 0.71 30.40 -30.43
N MET A 333 0.79 30.66 -31.73
CA MET A 333 1.64 31.72 -32.31
C MET A 333 0.79 32.59 -33.21
#